data_AF-A0A348AR37-F1
#
_entry.id   AF-A0A348AR37-F1
#
_cell.length_a   1.000
_cell.length_b   1.000
_cell.length_c   1.000
_cell.angle_alpha   90.00
_cell.angle_beta   90.00
_cell.angle_gamma   90.00
#
_symmetry.space_group_name_H-M   'P 1'
#
loop_
_entity.id
_entity.type
_entity.pdbx_description
1 polymer ?
#
loop_
_entity_poly.entity_id
_entity_poly.type
_entity_poly.pdbx_seq_one_letter_code
_entity_poly.pdbx_strand_id
1 'polypeptide(L)'
;MNLDWLGDFSDPYLRTPLGQGVFLSGIILGVVAKGQVGNSGDIDSAPMFKQIMFGKMQRRDLLRHLARVPELLGAYDGLKKSAPYIRQLSGKTGELLLKGGGELGVEGNFAFSVAFLNARDYYWKIFGKSNDSEAAEE
;
A
#
# COMPACT_ATOMS: atom_id res chain seq x y z
N MET A 1 -6.61 10.74 8.41
CA MET A 1 -6.04 9.39 8.24
C MET A 1 -6.40 8.59 9.49
N ASN A 2 -7.20 7.54 9.36
CA ASN A 2 -7.59 6.65 10.46
C ASN A 2 -6.80 5.34 10.33
N LEU A 3 -5.93 5.06 11.30
CA LEU A 3 -5.15 3.82 11.38
C LEU A 3 -5.47 2.98 12.62
N ASP A 4 -6.40 3.43 13.48
CA ASP A 4 -6.67 2.80 14.77
C ASP A 4 -7.17 1.37 14.60
N TRP A 5 -7.91 1.13 13.52
CA TRP A 5 -8.41 -0.18 13.13
C TRP A 5 -7.32 -1.22 12.83
N LEU A 6 -6.06 -0.82 12.61
CA LEU A 6 -4.95 -1.77 12.47
C LEU A 6 -4.68 -2.52 13.80
N GLY A 7 -5.06 -1.93 14.95
CA GLY A 7 -4.98 -2.59 16.25
C GLY A 7 -6.01 -3.69 16.44
N ASP A 8 -7.12 -3.64 15.69
CA ASP A 8 -8.26 -4.55 15.84
C ASP A 8 -8.07 -5.89 15.10
N PHE A 9 -7.03 -6.02 14.29
CA PHE A 9 -6.71 -7.28 13.63
C PHE A 9 -6.53 -8.40 14.66
N SER A 10 -7.10 -9.58 14.40
CA SER A 10 -6.89 -10.75 15.26
C SER A 10 -5.47 -11.33 15.13
N ASP A 11 -4.82 -11.06 14.00
CA ASP A 11 -3.44 -11.49 13.71
C ASP A 11 -2.43 -10.73 14.60
N PRO A 12 -1.65 -11.43 15.45
CA PRO A 12 -0.63 -10.81 16.29
C PRO A 12 0.46 -10.07 15.50
N TYR A 13 0.82 -10.56 14.31
CA TYR A 13 1.84 -9.93 13.46
C TYR A 13 1.42 -8.52 13.07
N LEU A 14 0.16 -8.34 12.65
CA LEU A 14 -0.41 -7.06 12.24
C LEU A 14 -0.57 -6.06 13.38
N ARG A 15 -0.49 -6.50 14.64
CA ARG A 15 -0.46 -5.61 15.81
C ARG A 15 0.93 -5.06 16.10
N THR A 16 1.98 -5.60 15.48
CA THR A 16 3.35 -5.11 15.67
C THR A 16 3.64 -3.89 14.78
N PRO A 17 4.57 -2.99 15.18
CA PRO A 17 4.97 -1.88 14.33
C PRO A 17 5.50 -2.34 12.95
N LEU A 18 6.25 -3.43 12.92
CA LEU A 18 6.75 -4.00 11.66
C LEU A 18 5.59 -4.47 10.79
N GLY A 19 4.67 -5.27 11.34
CA GLY A 19 3.55 -5.82 10.59
C GLY A 19 2.60 -4.75 10.06
N GLN A 20 2.32 -3.71 10.86
CA GLN A 20 1.58 -2.54 10.40
C GLN A 20 2.32 -1.83 9.26
N GLY A 21 3.62 -1.63 9.38
CA GLY A 21 4.44 -1.04 8.33
C GLY A 21 4.39 -1.87 7.04
N VAL A 22 4.55 -3.19 7.13
CA VAL A 22 4.50 -4.10 5.98
C VAL A 22 3.12 -4.08 5.31
N PHE A 23 2.06 -4.11 6.11
CA PHE A 23 0.69 -4.05 5.63
C PHE A 23 0.38 -2.72 4.91
N LEU A 24 0.74 -1.58 5.52
CA LEU A 24 0.57 -0.27 4.89
C LEU A 24 1.41 -0.12 3.62
N SER A 25 2.58 -0.76 3.56
CA SER A 25 3.38 -0.81 2.33
C SER A 25 2.65 -1.53 1.20
N GLY A 26 1.95 -2.63 1.51
CA GLY A 26 1.09 -3.32 0.56
C GLY A 26 0.02 -2.39 -0.01
N ILE A 27 -0.66 -1.64 0.86
CA ILE A 27 -1.69 -0.68 0.43
C ILE A 27 -1.09 0.39 -0.49
N ILE A 28 0.03 1.01 -0.10
CA ILE A 28 0.68 2.04 -0.91
C ILE A 28 1.05 1.50 -2.30
N LEU A 29 1.76 0.38 -2.35
CA LEU A 29 2.23 -0.18 -3.63
C LEU A 29 1.07 -0.70 -4.48
N GLY A 30 -0.01 -1.20 -3.87
CA GLY A 30 -1.20 -1.63 -4.59
C GLY A 30 -2.00 -0.46 -5.18
N VAL A 31 -2.14 0.65 -4.45
CA VAL A 31 -2.74 1.88 -5.02
C VAL A 31 -1.86 2.44 -6.14
N VAL A 32 -0.54 2.44 -5.97
CA VAL A 32 0.40 2.84 -7.02
C VAL A 32 0.22 1.96 -8.26
N ALA A 33 0.21 0.64 -8.10
CA ALA A 33 0.02 -0.30 -9.21
C ALA A 33 -1.30 -0.05 -9.95
N LYS A 34 -2.41 0.15 -9.23
CA LYS A 34 -3.69 0.48 -9.86
C LYS A 34 -3.68 1.83 -10.58
N GLY A 35 -3.04 2.85 -10.01
CA GLY A 35 -2.91 4.15 -10.69
C GLY A 35 -2.03 4.13 -11.93
N GLN A 36 -1.15 3.12 -12.08
CA GLN A 36 -0.34 2.94 -13.30
C GLN A 36 -1.14 2.40 -14.49
N VAL A 37 -2.22 1.63 -14.24
CA VAL A 37 -3.01 0.96 -15.28
C VAL A 37 -4.38 1.62 -15.49
N GLY A 38 -4.80 2.51 -14.59
CA GLY A 38 -6.09 3.21 -14.67
C GLY A 38 -7.28 2.34 -14.26
N ASN A 39 -8.50 2.82 -14.52
CA ASN A 39 -9.73 2.18 -14.05
C ASN A 39 -10.10 0.89 -14.81
N SER A 40 -9.66 0.73 -16.05
CA SER A 40 -9.99 -0.40 -16.92
C SER A 40 -8.86 -1.41 -17.09
N GLY A 41 -7.69 -1.15 -16.49
CA GLY A 41 -6.52 -1.99 -16.60
C GLY A 41 -6.44 -3.05 -15.51
N ASP A 42 -5.99 -4.25 -15.88
CA ASP A 42 -5.67 -5.30 -14.91
C ASP A 42 -4.40 -4.95 -14.13
N ILE A 43 -4.39 -5.25 -12.83
CA ILE A 43 -3.27 -4.92 -11.93
C ILE A 43 -2.00 -5.70 -12.28
N ASP A 44 -2.14 -6.91 -12.84
CA ASP A 44 -1.01 -7.75 -13.26
C ASP A 44 -0.19 -7.13 -14.40
N SER A 45 -0.83 -6.27 -15.20
CA SER A 45 -0.19 -5.52 -16.27
C SER A 45 0.68 -4.36 -15.76
N ALA A 46 0.47 -3.91 -14.51
CA ALA A 46 1.14 -2.77 -13.92
C ALA A 46 2.66 -3.00 -13.77
N PRO A 47 3.51 -2.01 -14.13
CA PRO A 47 4.95 -2.09 -13.89
C PRO A 47 5.33 -2.41 -12.43
N MET A 48 4.60 -1.84 -11.46
CA MET A 48 4.83 -2.12 -10.04
C MET A 48 4.55 -3.58 -9.70
N PHE A 49 3.45 -4.16 -10.20
CA PHE A 49 3.10 -5.56 -9.95
C PHE A 49 4.19 -6.51 -10.45
N LYS A 50 4.67 -6.28 -11.68
CA LYS A 50 5.72 -7.11 -12.31
C LYS A 50 7.07 -7.05 -11.59
N GLN A 51 7.32 -6.00 -10.81
CA GLN A 51 8.57 -5.83 -10.06
C GLN A 51 8.51 -6.46 -8.67
N ILE A 52 7.34 -6.84 -8.18
CA ILE A 52 7.16 -7.40 -6.85
C ILE A 52 7.35 -8.92 -6.88
N MET A 53 8.25 -9.42 -6.05
CA MET A 53 8.47 -10.85 -5.84
C MET A 53 7.57 -11.36 -4.71
N PHE A 54 6.27 -11.52 -4.99
CA PHE A 54 5.29 -11.97 -4.00
C PHE A 54 5.72 -13.28 -3.30
N GLY A 55 5.55 -13.33 -1.98
CA GLY A 55 5.92 -14.49 -1.17
C GLY A 55 7.42 -14.58 -0.80
N LYS A 56 8.28 -13.78 -1.43
CA LYS A 56 9.75 -13.84 -1.25
C LYS A 56 10.39 -12.48 -0.98
N MET A 57 9.60 -11.46 -0.68
CA MET A 57 10.15 -10.14 -0.42
C MET A 57 10.88 -10.10 0.92
N GLN A 58 12.01 -9.40 0.93
CA GLN A 58 12.71 -9.00 2.14
C GLN A 58 12.42 -7.54 2.48
N ARG A 59 12.77 -7.14 3.70
CA ARG A 59 12.54 -5.76 4.18
C ARG A 59 13.26 -4.74 3.30
N ARG A 60 14.47 -5.08 2.86
CA ARG A 60 15.24 -4.31 1.88
C ARG A 60 14.48 -4.04 0.59
N ASP A 61 13.82 -5.06 0.05
CA ASP A 61 13.14 -4.93 -1.24
C ASP A 61 11.90 -4.04 -1.08
N LEU A 62 11.16 -4.21 0.02
CA LEU A 62 10.04 -3.36 0.36
C LEU A 62 10.43 -1.87 0.47
N LEU A 63 11.52 -1.59 1.19
CA LEU A 63 12.07 -0.23 1.31
C LEU A 63 12.50 0.33 -0.06
N ARG A 64 13.12 -0.49 -0.90
CA ARG A 64 13.50 -0.10 -2.27
C ARG A 64 12.28 0.27 -3.12
N HIS A 65 11.18 -0.49 -3.03
CA HIS A 65 9.95 -0.15 -3.74
C HIS A 65 9.32 1.14 -3.21
N LEU A 66 9.25 1.30 -1.89
CA LEU A 66 8.71 2.52 -1.26
C LEU A 66 9.52 3.77 -1.61
N ALA A 67 10.85 3.67 -1.71
CA ALA A 67 11.73 4.78 -2.06
C ALA A 67 11.42 5.36 -3.45
N ARG A 68 10.83 4.57 -4.36
CA ARG A 68 10.45 4.99 -5.71
C ARG A 68 9.07 5.62 -5.78
N VAL A 69 8.26 5.52 -4.72
CA VAL A 69 6.88 6.03 -4.71
C VAL A 69 6.81 7.53 -5.04
N PRO A 70 7.65 8.43 -4.48
CA PRO A 70 7.56 9.86 -4.80
C PRO A 70 7.73 10.17 -6.30
N GLU A 71 8.63 9.46 -6.97
CA GLU A 71 8.86 9.57 -8.41
C GLU A 71 7.64 9.07 -9.20
N LEU A 72 7.13 7.88 -8.84
CA LEU A 72 5.96 7.28 -9.50
C LEU A 72 4.70 8.16 -9.35
N LEU A 73 4.52 8.82 -8.21
CA LEU A 73 3.41 9.76 -8.01
C LEU A 73 3.45 10.96 -8.97
N GLY A 74 4.64 11.37 -9.42
CA GLY A 74 4.82 12.44 -10.40
C GLY A 74 4.69 11.97 -11.85
N ALA A 75 4.99 10.69 -12.12
CA ALA A 75 5.07 10.14 -13.46
C ALA A 75 3.71 9.67 -14.02
N TYR A 76 2.72 9.36 -13.18
CA TYR A 76 1.43 8.80 -13.62
C TYR A 76 0.26 9.72 -13.28
N ASP A 77 -0.53 10.09 -14.29
CA ASP A 77 -1.70 10.95 -14.13
C ASP A 77 -2.76 10.35 -13.20
N GLY A 78 -2.95 9.02 -13.27
CA GLY A 78 -3.87 8.28 -12.41
C GLY A 78 -3.53 8.36 -10.91
N LEU A 79 -2.34 8.83 -10.55
CA LEU A 79 -1.90 8.99 -9.16
C LEU A 79 -1.97 10.43 -8.65
N LYS A 80 -2.19 11.44 -9.51
CA LYS A 80 -2.14 12.85 -9.13
C LYS A 80 -3.11 13.20 -8.00
N LYS A 81 -4.35 12.70 -8.06
CA LYS A 81 -5.36 12.93 -7.02
C LYS A 81 -4.99 12.28 -5.69
N SER A 82 -4.39 11.08 -5.74
CA SER A 82 -4.03 10.30 -4.55
C SER A 82 -2.66 10.68 -3.97
N ALA A 83 -1.84 11.45 -4.69
CA ALA A 83 -0.45 11.72 -4.34
C ALA A 83 -0.23 12.35 -2.95
N PRO A 84 -1.02 13.37 -2.51
CA PRO A 84 -0.85 13.94 -1.17
C PRO A 84 -1.08 12.90 -0.06
N TYR A 85 -2.13 12.08 -0.23
CA TYR A 85 -2.50 11.02 0.71
C TYR A 85 -1.46 9.91 0.76
N ILE A 86 -0.96 9.47 -0.40
CA ILE A 86 0.08 8.44 -0.49
C ILE A 86 1.39 8.95 0.13
N ARG A 87 1.76 10.23 -0.06
CA ARG A 87 2.94 10.82 0.61
C ARG A 87 2.81 10.79 2.13
N GLN A 88 1.64 11.19 2.64
CA GLN A 88 1.37 11.15 4.08
C GLN A 88 1.46 9.72 4.62
N LEU A 89 0.85 8.76 3.93
CA LEU A 89 0.87 7.35 4.33
C LEU A 89 2.28 6.77 4.26
N SER A 90 3.05 7.06 3.20
CA SER A 90 4.45 6.65 3.06
C SER A 90 5.35 7.13 4.19
N GLY A 91 5.14 8.37 4.67
CA GLY A 91 5.85 8.89 5.83
C GLY A 91 5.61 8.05 7.09
N LYS A 92 4.32 7.73 7.37
CA LYS A 92 3.96 6.91 8.53
C LYS A 92 4.45 5.46 8.39
N THR A 93 4.33 4.88 7.20
CA THR A 93 4.83 3.54 6.90
C THR A 93 6.34 3.45 7.10
N GLY A 94 7.09 4.45 6.64
CA GLY A 94 8.54 4.52 6.85
C GLY A 94 8.92 4.56 8.33
N GLU A 95 8.21 5.37 9.13
CA GLU A 95 8.39 5.43 10.58
C GLU A 95 8.18 4.05 11.24
N LEU A 96 7.09 3.36 10.89
CA LEU A 96 6.75 2.04 11.41
C LEU A 96 7.78 0.97 11.03
N LEU A 97 8.19 0.96 9.75
CA LEU A 97 9.20 0.04 9.25
C LEU A 97 10.57 0.30 9.89
N LEU A 98 10.91 1.53 10.28
CA LEU A 98 12.17 1.83 10.97
C LEU A 98 12.12 1.46 12.46
N LYS A 99 10.97 1.67 13.12
CA LYS A 99 10.72 1.26 14.51
C LYS A 99 10.68 -0.26 14.67
N GLY A 100 10.18 -0.97 13.66
CA GLY A 100 10.18 -2.43 13.62
C GLY A 100 11.56 -3.02 13.32
N GLY A 101 12.07 -3.88 14.20
CA GLY A 101 13.17 -4.80 13.89
C GLY A 101 12.64 -6.08 13.27
N GLY A 102 13.39 -6.70 12.36
CA GLY A 102 13.08 -8.04 11.82
C GLY A 102 12.96 -8.14 10.30
N GLU A 103 12.81 -9.38 9.85
CA GLU A 103 12.52 -9.79 8.47
C GLU A 103 11.01 -9.88 8.23
N LEU A 104 10.57 -9.89 6.97
CA LEU A 104 9.15 -10.09 6.64
C LEU A 104 8.68 -11.51 7.03
N GLY A 105 9.50 -12.53 6.75
CA GLY A 105 9.10 -13.92 6.93
C GLY A 105 7.86 -14.29 6.10
N VAL A 106 7.19 -15.38 6.50
CA VAL A 106 5.95 -15.82 5.84
C VAL A 106 4.80 -14.87 6.16
N GLU A 107 4.66 -14.47 7.42
CA GLU A 107 3.59 -13.60 7.92
C GLU A 107 3.60 -12.24 7.22
N GLY A 108 4.76 -11.60 7.11
CA GLY A 108 4.90 -10.31 6.43
C GLY A 108 4.65 -10.40 4.94
N ASN A 109 5.11 -11.48 4.28
CA ASN A 109 4.82 -11.68 2.87
C ASN A 109 3.32 -11.90 2.62
N PHE A 110 2.64 -12.62 3.51
CA PHE A 110 1.19 -12.81 3.45
C PHE A 110 0.44 -11.50 3.70
N ALA A 111 0.75 -10.80 4.79
CA ALA A 111 0.17 -9.50 5.14
C ALA A 111 0.33 -8.48 4.01
N PHE A 112 1.52 -8.39 3.44
CA PHE A 112 1.79 -7.53 2.28
C PHE A 112 0.91 -7.90 1.09
N SER A 113 0.84 -9.18 0.72
CA SER A 113 0.14 -9.63 -0.48
C SER A 113 -1.37 -9.36 -0.37
N VAL A 114 -1.96 -9.66 0.79
CA VAL A 114 -3.38 -9.37 1.08
C VAL A 114 -3.64 -7.87 1.01
N ALA A 115 -2.79 -7.06 1.64
CA ALA A 115 -2.91 -5.61 1.63
C ALA A 115 -2.78 -5.03 0.22
N PHE A 116 -1.86 -5.55 -0.59
CA PHE A 116 -1.62 -5.12 -1.96
C PHE A 116 -2.82 -5.40 -2.87
N LEU A 117 -3.38 -6.60 -2.82
CA LEU A 117 -4.51 -6.98 -3.66
C LEU A 117 -5.80 -6.23 -3.28
N ASN A 118 -5.96 -5.90 -2.00
CA ASN A 118 -7.13 -5.19 -1.47
C ASN A 118 -6.84 -3.71 -1.20
N ALA A 119 -5.83 -3.15 -1.85
CA ALA A 119 -5.29 -1.83 -1.52
C ALA A 119 -6.32 -0.71 -1.65
N ARG A 120 -7.25 -0.80 -2.62
CA ARG A 120 -8.30 0.21 -2.83
C ARG A 120 -9.24 0.31 -1.62
N ASP A 121 -9.71 -0.82 -1.10
CA ASP A 121 -10.66 -0.82 0.00
C ASP A 121 -10.02 -0.32 1.29
N TYR A 122 -8.79 -0.75 1.55
CA TYR A 122 -8.03 -0.26 2.71
C TYR A 122 -7.64 1.21 2.57
N TYR A 123 -7.29 1.68 1.38
CA TYR A 123 -7.03 3.11 1.14
C TYR A 123 -8.25 3.96 1.51
N TRP A 124 -9.46 3.56 1.08
CA TRP A 124 -10.69 4.25 1.44
C TRP A 124 -11.07 4.09 2.91
N LYS A 125 -10.73 2.95 3.54
CA LYS A 125 -10.87 2.78 4.99
C LYS A 125 -9.98 3.76 5.78
N ILE A 126 -8.79 4.07 5.26
CA ILE A 126 -7.81 4.97 5.91
C ILE A 126 -8.18 6.46 5.75
N PHE A 127 -8.63 6.86 4.56
CA PHE A 127 -8.89 8.27 4.26
C PHE A 127 -10.37 8.66 4.29
N GLY A 128 -11.27 7.66 4.42
CA GLY A 128 -12.71 7.82 4.23
C GLY A 128 -13.05 7.87 2.74
N LYS A 129 -14.15 7.23 2.31
CA LYS A 129 -14.69 7.47 0.97
C LYS A 129 -15.05 8.95 0.90
N SER A 130 -14.38 9.73 0.05
CA SER A 130 -14.95 10.98 -0.42
C SER A 130 -16.24 10.63 -1.14
N ASN A 131 -17.33 11.34 -0.88
CA ASN A 131 -18.66 11.15 -1.50
C ASN A 131 -18.68 11.38 -3.03
N ASP A 132 -17.56 11.26 -3.74
CA ASP A 132 -17.47 11.37 -5.20
C ASP A 132 -17.69 10.00 -5.88
N SER A 133 -18.59 9.17 -5.34
CA SER A 133 -19.06 7.93 -5.99
C SER A 133 -20.51 8.02 -6.47
N GLU A 134 -21.01 9.24 -6.74
CA GLU A 134 -22.35 9.49 -7.28
C GLU A 134 -22.36 10.10 -8.70
N ALA A 135 -21.26 10.03 -9.46
CA ALA A 135 -21.22 10.64 -10.81
C ALA A 135 -20.51 9.80 -11.88
N ALA A 136 -20.69 8.48 -11.86
CA ALA A 136 -20.23 7.61 -12.96
C ALA A 136 -21.17 6.42 -13.25
N GLU A 137 -22.45 6.57 -12.93
CA GLU A 137 -23.53 5.73 -13.45
C GLU A 137 -24.69 6.63 -13.88
N GLU A 138 -24.53 7.28 -15.04
CA GLU A 138 -25.61 7.66 -15.97
C GLU A 138 -25.04 7.76 -17.39
#